data_AF-A0A0Q5ARJ2-F1
#
_entry.id   AF-A0A0Q5ARJ2-F1
#
_cell.length_a   1.000
_cell.length_b   1.000
_cell.length_c   1.000
_cell.angle_alpha   90.00
_cell.angle_beta   90.00
_cell.angle_gamma   90.00
#
_symmetry.space_group_name_H-M   'P 1'
#
loop_
_entity.id
_entity.type
_entity.pdbx_description
1 polymer ?
#
loop_
_entity_poly.entity_id
_entity_poly.type
_entity_poly.pdbx_seq_one_letter_code
_entity_poly.pdbx_strand_id
1 'polypeptide(L)'
;MAKKLWISLGALLAIGLGGAAIVVFVWMIDETHFDRPDEGFDRLTAQVESLPGASVDGSERWVEAPTFSDPTSWIGLSVDEAGLAEVIDTSCASPYPSEVMWTLRVRTDGGNSVTVNSPAEGAAASGPCLDSGLDAAALAERIGGAAQDLELYASNAPDGPFALVALEEGSVLDDDAARISALLPLVTHAEALRDAAGVDSTVSVDIGGSLLSVLVEPGESERYRALLDRLVDEHGVTRYYADGGNQIDGVAKVQIVAPDDQHAAIEAAVRDSGLHIADLPVRFLEP
;
A
#
# COMPACT_ATOMS: atom_id res chain seq x y z
N MET A 1 -62.52 16.22 6.35
CA MET A 1 -61.15 16.47 6.85
C MET A 1 -60.17 15.39 6.42
N ALA A 2 -60.51 14.10 6.49
CA ALA A 2 -59.60 12.99 6.14
C ALA A 2 -58.93 13.11 4.75
N LYS A 3 -59.67 13.47 3.69
CA LYS A 3 -59.15 13.51 2.30
C LYS A 3 -58.01 14.52 2.08
N LYS A 4 -58.02 15.66 2.78
CA LYS A 4 -56.95 16.67 2.69
C LYS A 4 -55.68 16.19 3.40
N LEU A 5 -55.85 15.47 4.51
CA LEU A 5 -54.74 14.92 5.30
C LEU A 5 -53.98 13.84 4.52
N TRP A 6 -54.69 12.98 3.78
CA TRP A 6 -54.07 11.96 2.92
C TRP A 6 -53.30 12.55 1.73
N ILE A 7 -53.76 13.66 1.14
CA ILE A 7 -53.05 14.34 0.06
C ILE A 7 -51.77 15.01 0.59
N SER A 8 -51.85 15.68 1.74
CA SER A 8 -50.68 16.30 2.38
C SER A 8 -49.66 15.26 2.84
N LEU A 9 -50.11 14.12 3.37
CA LEU A 9 -49.24 13.01 3.76
C LEU A 9 -48.57 12.37 2.54
N GLY A 10 -49.31 12.16 1.45
CA GLY A 10 -48.76 11.65 0.19
C GLY A 10 -47.74 12.59 -0.44
N ALA A 11 -47.98 13.91 -0.38
CA ALA A 11 -47.04 14.91 -0.89
C ALA A 11 -45.74 14.97 -0.07
N LEU A 12 -45.83 14.91 1.27
CA LEU A 12 -44.65 14.86 2.14
C LEU A 12 -43.85 13.57 1.93
N LEU A 13 -44.53 12.43 1.75
CA LEU A 13 -43.87 11.16 1.47
C LEU A 13 -43.15 11.18 0.10
N ALA A 14 -43.78 11.76 -0.92
CA ALA A 14 -43.20 11.88 -2.25
C ALA A 14 -41.98 12.83 -2.26
N ILE A 15 -42.03 13.94 -1.52
CA ILE A 15 -40.89 14.86 -1.38
C ILE A 15 -39.77 14.21 -0.57
N GLY A 16 -40.10 13.49 0.51
CA GLY A 16 -39.11 12.75 1.32
C GLY A 16 -38.42 11.65 0.52
N LEU A 17 -39.18 10.85 -0.23
CA LEU A 17 -38.62 9.79 -1.09
C LEU A 17 -37.85 10.36 -2.28
N GLY A 18 -38.34 11.43 -2.92
CA GLY A 18 -37.65 12.09 -4.03
C GLY A 18 -36.34 12.76 -3.57
N GLY A 19 -36.35 13.44 -2.42
CA GLY A 19 -35.15 14.03 -1.83
C GLY A 19 -34.12 12.98 -1.41
N ALA A 20 -34.56 11.90 -0.76
CA ALA A 20 -33.67 10.80 -0.38
C ALA A 20 -33.08 10.09 -1.60
N ALA A 21 -33.86 9.88 -2.66
CA ALA A 21 -33.38 9.30 -3.91
C ALA A 21 -32.32 10.18 -4.58
N ILE A 22 -32.49 11.51 -4.60
CA ILE A 22 -31.49 12.44 -5.15
C ILE A 22 -30.20 12.40 -4.33
N VAL A 23 -30.29 12.38 -3.00
CA VAL A 23 -29.11 12.29 -2.12
C VAL A 23 -28.38 10.97 -2.36
N VAL A 24 -29.08 9.83 -2.42
CA VAL A 24 -28.47 8.54 -2.71
C VAL A 24 -27.87 8.51 -4.12
N PHE A 25 -28.50 9.13 -5.12
CA PHE A 25 -27.95 9.22 -6.48
C PHE A 25 -26.70 10.10 -6.54
N VAL A 26 -26.64 11.18 -5.75
CA VAL A 26 -25.44 12.02 -5.61
C VAL A 26 -24.31 11.26 -4.90
N TRP A 27 -24.64 10.40 -3.94
CA TRP A 27 -23.67 9.50 -3.28
C TRP A 27 -23.27 8.29 -4.14
N MET A 28 -24.06 7.92 -5.17
CA MET A 28 -23.70 6.90 -6.18
C MET A 28 -22.93 7.49 -7.38
N ILE A 29 -22.78 8.82 -7.47
CA ILE A 29 -21.79 9.45 -8.35
C ILE A 29 -20.44 9.36 -7.62
N ASP A 30 -20.02 8.12 -7.40
CA ASP A 30 -18.69 7.72 -7.01
C ASP A 30 -17.93 7.55 -8.34
N GLU A 31 -16.89 8.37 -8.53
CA GLU A 31 -15.88 8.35 -9.62
C GLU A 31 -16.37 8.15 -11.06
N THR A 32 -17.20 9.07 -11.57
CA THR A 32 -17.27 9.24 -13.04
C THR A 32 -16.13 10.15 -13.49
N HIS A 33 -15.07 9.57 -14.07
CA HIS A 33 -14.00 10.31 -14.75
C HIS A 33 -14.53 10.91 -16.06
N PHE A 34 -14.26 12.19 -16.28
CA PHE A 34 -14.53 12.85 -17.56
C PHE A 34 -13.23 13.33 -18.18
N ASP A 35 -12.85 12.71 -19.30
CA ASP A 35 -11.62 13.01 -20.02
C ASP A 35 -11.39 14.51 -20.23
N ARG A 36 -10.16 14.92 -20.00
CA ARG A 36 -9.62 16.25 -20.29
C ARG A 36 -8.28 16.09 -21.03
N PRO A 37 -8.31 15.81 -22.35
CA PRO A 37 -7.09 15.68 -23.14
C PRO A 37 -6.20 16.93 -23.06
N ASP A 38 -4.89 16.73 -23.13
CA ASP A 38 -3.90 17.81 -23.10
C ASP A 38 -2.61 17.43 -23.84
N GLU A 39 -2.26 18.18 -24.89
CA GLU A 39 -1.06 17.89 -25.71
C GLU A 39 0.26 18.07 -24.96
N GLY A 40 0.28 18.83 -23.86
CA GLY A 40 1.44 18.95 -22.98
C GLY A 40 1.64 17.68 -22.18
N PHE A 41 0.55 17.15 -21.62
CA PHE A 41 0.53 15.89 -20.90
C PHE A 41 0.91 14.71 -21.80
N ASP A 42 0.30 14.61 -22.99
CA ASP A 42 0.59 13.55 -23.95
C ASP A 42 2.08 13.54 -24.36
N ARG A 43 2.70 14.72 -24.50
CA ARG A 43 4.14 14.85 -24.78
C ARG A 43 5.02 14.42 -23.61
N LEU A 44 4.59 14.65 -22.36
CA LEU A 44 5.31 14.17 -21.18
C LEU A 44 5.27 12.64 -21.16
N THR A 45 4.08 12.05 -21.30
CA THR A 45 3.88 10.60 -21.37
C THR A 45 4.74 9.96 -22.45
N ALA A 46 4.72 10.50 -23.68
CA ALA A 46 5.54 9.99 -24.77
C ALA A 46 7.06 10.15 -24.54
N GLN A 47 7.48 11.19 -23.83
CA GLN A 47 8.90 11.38 -23.48
C GLN A 47 9.36 10.30 -22.50
N VAL A 48 8.62 10.06 -21.42
CA VAL A 48 9.00 9.04 -20.44
C VAL A 48 8.92 7.63 -21.02
N GLU A 49 7.92 7.34 -21.87
CA GLU A 49 7.80 6.05 -22.56
C GLU A 49 8.96 5.77 -23.52
N SER A 50 9.57 6.83 -24.09
CA SER A 50 10.69 6.68 -25.02
C SER A 50 12.03 6.32 -24.35
N LEU A 51 12.08 6.37 -23.01
CA LEU A 51 13.30 6.09 -22.25
C LEU A 51 13.60 4.58 -22.21
N PRO A 52 14.88 4.18 -22.24
CA PRO A 52 15.25 2.76 -22.15
C PRO A 52 14.75 2.11 -20.87
N GLY A 53 14.10 0.94 -21.00
CA GLY A 53 13.58 0.18 -19.86
C GLY A 53 12.29 0.74 -19.25
N ALA A 54 11.75 1.85 -19.76
CA ALA A 54 10.49 2.42 -19.33
C ALA A 54 9.31 1.92 -20.19
N SER A 55 8.14 1.77 -19.57
CA SER A 55 6.88 1.39 -20.21
C SER A 55 5.74 2.08 -19.50
N VAL A 56 4.89 2.81 -20.23
CA VAL A 56 3.69 3.43 -19.66
C VAL A 56 2.59 2.37 -19.60
N ASP A 57 2.17 2.04 -18.38
CA ASP A 57 1.10 1.07 -18.13
C ASP A 57 -0.28 1.70 -18.30
N GLY A 58 -0.36 3.01 -18.10
CA GLY A 58 -1.55 3.81 -18.34
C GLY A 58 -1.27 5.30 -18.12
N SER A 59 -2.06 6.15 -18.76
CA SER A 59 -2.05 7.59 -18.49
C SER A 59 -3.43 8.16 -18.70
N GLU A 60 -3.91 8.98 -17.77
CA GLU A 60 -5.22 9.58 -17.86
C GLU A 60 -5.17 11.01 -17.34
N ARG A 61 -6.02 11.86 -17.92
CA ARG A 61 -6.30 13.19 -17.38
C ARG A 61 -7.80 13.41 -17.39
N TRP A 62 -8.37 13.66 -16.22
CA TRP A 62 -9.82 13.72 -16.04
C TRP A 62 -10.22 14.80 -15.05
N VAL A 63 -11.53 15.06 -14.98
CA VAL A 63 -12.17 15.73 -13.85
C VAL A 63 -13.26 14.83 -13.30
N GLU A 64 -13.53 14.97 -12.01
CA GLU A 64 -14.57 14.21 -11.33
C GLU A 64 -15.82 15.05 -11.10
N ALA A 65 -16.98 14.41 -11.16
CA ALA A 65 -18.23 15.01 -10.70
C ALA A 65 -18.30 14.98 -9.16
N PRO A 66 -18.98 15.95 -8.52
CA PRO A 66 -19.69 17.08 -9.10
C PRO A 66 -18.85 18.36 -9.21
N THR A 67 -17.59 18.34 -8.76
CA THR A 67 -16.75 19.54 -8.69
C THR A 67 -16.33 20.00 -10.08
N PHE A 68 -16.07 19.08 -11.01
CA PHE A 68 -15.61 19.34 -12.39
C PHE A 68 -14.51 20.43 -12.44
N SER A 69 -13.65 20.44 -11.42
CA SER A 69 -12.71 21.52 -11.13
C SER A 69 -11.39 21.31 -11.85
N ASP A 70 -10.27 21.63 -11.20
CA ASP A 70 -8.94 21.40 -11.73
C ASP A 70 -8.76 19.93 -12.13
N PRO A 71 -8.22 19.66 -13.34
CA PRO A 71 -8.08 18.30 -13.84
C PRO A 71 -6.97 17.55 -13.11
N THR A 72 -7.27 16.33 -12.72
CA THR A 72 -6.31 15.35 -12.22
C THR A 72 -5.57 14.74 -13.40
N SER A 73 -4.25 14.66 -13.31
CA SER A 73 -3.40 13.99 -14.31
C SER A 73 -2.65 12.86 -13.63
N TRP A 74 -2.67 11.66 -14.20
CA TRP A 74 -2.00 10.47 -13.64
C TRP A 74 -1.23 9.70 -14.71
N ILE A 75 -0.02 9.24 -14.37
CA ILE A 75 0.79 8.34 -15.19
C ILE A 75 1.18 7.12 -14.37
N GLY A 76 0.78 5.94 -14.83
CA GLY A 76 1.29 4.65 -14.39
C GLY A 76 2.49 4.25 -15.25
N LEU A 77 3.64 4.03 -14.63
CA LEU A 77 4.89 3.74 -15.32
C LEU A 77 5.58 2.54 -14.68
N SER A 78 6.03 1.61 -15.51
CA SER A 78 7.00 0.60 -15.12
C SER A 78 8.38 0.92 -15.68
N VAL A 79 9.43 0.76 -14.88
CA VAL A 79 10.81 1.00 -15.30
C VAL A 79 11.76 -0.06 -14.74
N ASP A 80 12.78 -0.44 -15.50
CA ASP A 80 13.89 -1.23 -14.98
C ASP A 80 14.79 -0.37 -14.07
N GLU A 81 15.41 -0.95 -13.04
CA GLU A 81 16.24 -0.24 -12.06
C GLU A 81 17.27 0.72 -12.71
N ALA A 82 17.93 0.29 -13.79
CA ALA A 82 18.92 1.09 -14.50
C ALA A 82 18.37 2.35 -15.20
N GLY A 83 17.08 2.38 -15.53
CA GLY A 83 16.41 3.49 -16.23
C GLY A 83 15.76 4.52 -15.30
N LEU A 84 15.63 4.20 -14.00
CA LEU A 84 14.86 4.99 -13.04
C LEU A 84 15.37 6.44 -12.91
N ALA A 85 16.69 6.63 -12.81
CA ALA A 85 17.27 7.96 -12.67
C ALA A 85 16.94 8.88 -13.86
N GLU A 86 16.98 8.35 -15.08
CA GLU A 86 16.67 9.11 -16.30
C GLU A 86 15.18 9.47 -16.39
N VAL A 87 14.29 8.59 -15.91
CA VAL A 87 12.84 8.87 -15.77
C VAL A 87 12.61 10.02 -14.81
N ILE A 88 13.21 9.98 -13.62
CA ILE A 88 13.08 11.04 -12.61
C ILE A 88 13.57 12.37 -13.19
N ASP A 89 14.80 12.41 -13.74
CA ASP A 89 15.37 13.60 -14.34
C ASP A 89 14.48 14.17 -15.47
N THR A 90 13.94 13.31 -16.33
CA THR A 90 13.05 13.71 -17.43
C THR A 90 11.73 14.27 -16.92
N SER A 91 11.11 13.64 -15.92
CA SER A 91 9.86 14.10 -15.33
C SER A 91 10.03 15.48 -14.67
N CYS A 92 11.14 15.70 -13.97
CA CYS A 92 11.41 16.93 -13.23
C CYS A 92 11.92 18.06 -14.12
N ALA A 93 12.55 17.76 -15.26
CA ALA A 93 12.92 18.74 -16.28
C ALA A 93 11.77 19.10 -17.24
N SER A 94 10.62 18.42 -17.13
CA SER A 94 9.48 18.62 -18.02
C SER A 94 8.96 20.05 -17.97
N PRO A 95 8.65 20.67 -19.13
CA PRO A 95 8.00 21.98 -19.17
C PRO A 95 6.47 21.89 -18.90
N TYR A 96 5.93 20.70 -18.62
CA TYR A 96 4.51 20.53 -18.31
C TYR A 96 4.16 21.29 -17.01
N PRO A 97 3.19 22.22 -17.03
CA PRO A 97 3.00 23.14 -15.91
C PRO A 97 2.14 22.58 -14.78
N SER A 98 1.36 21.52 -15.05
CA SER A 98 0.39 20.99 -14.09
C SER A 98 0.97 19.84 -13.27
N GLU A 99 0.34 19.61 -12.14
CA GLU A 99 0.60 18.48 -11.25
C GLU A 99 0.31 17.15 -11.93
N VAL A 100 1.17 16.17 -11.70
CA VAL A 100 1.01 14.80 -12.18
C VAL A 100 1.16 13.85 -11.00
N MET A 101 0.17 12.99 -10.80
CA MET A 101 0.27 11.84 -9.92
C MET A 101 0.96 10.71 -10.68
N TRP A 102 1.89 10.03 -10.04
CA TRP A 102 2.61 8.92 -10.62
C TRP A 102 2.40 7.67 -9.79
N THR A 103 2.23 6.55 -10.48
CA THR A 103 2.41 5.22 -9.91
C THR A 103 3.57 4.58 -10.62
N LEU A 104 4.71 4.50 -9.95
CA LEU A 104 5.97 4.02 -10.50
C LEU A 104 6.26 2.61 -10.01
N ARG A 105 6.37 1.64 -10.91
CA ARG A 105 6.80 0.27 -10.64
C ARG A 105 8.24 0.06 -11.11
N VAL A 106 9.16 -0.11 -10.17
CA VAL A 106 10.57 -0.40 -10.45
C VAL A 106 10.79 -1.91 -10.47
N ARG A 107 11.30 -2.45 -11.58
CA ARG A 107 11.63 -3.88 -11.72
C ARG A 107 13.10 -4.12 -11.34
N THR A 108 13.31 -5.15 -10.52
CA THR A 108 14.65 -5.60 -10.08
C THR A 108 15.08 -6.83 -10.87
N ASP A 109 16.39 -7.05 -10.99
CA ASP A 109 16.96 -8.24 -11.64
C ASP A 109 16.56 -9.57 -10.94
N GLY A 110 16.20 -9.50 -9.65
CA GLY A 110 15.75 -10.64 -8.85
C GLY A 110 14.30 -11.07 -9.07
N GLY A 111 13.62 -10.52 -10.09
CA GLY A 111 12.22 -10.81 -10.38
C GLY A 111 11.22 -10.06 -9.50
N ASN A 112 11.70 -9.25 -8.54
CA ASN A 112 10.83 -8.40 -7.73
C ASN A 112 10.40 -7.14 -8.49
N SER A 113 9.29 -6.56 -8.07
CA SER A 113 8.93 -5.19 -8.43
C SER A 113 8.52 -4.37 -7.21
N VAL A 114 8.84 -3.08 -7.22
CA VAL A 114 8.54 -2.14 -6.13
C VAL A 114 7.74 -0.98 -6.70
N THR A 115 6.51 -0.84 -6.24
CA THR A 115 5.60 0.23 -6.63
C THR A 115 5.64 1.35 -5.60
N VAL A 116 5.88 2.58 -6.05
CA VAL A 116 5.79 3.81 -5.24
C VAL A 116 4.84 4.79 -5.90
N ASN A 117 4.14 5.58 -5.08
CA ASN A 117 3.34 6.69 -5.57
C ASN A 117 4.09 8.01 -5.41
N SER A 118 3.89 8.93 -6.34
CA SER A 118 4.32 10.32 -6.26
C SER A 118 3.12 11.23 -6.54
N PRO A 119 2.80 12.23 -5.71
CA PRO A 119 3.49 12.56 -4.46
C PRO A 119 3.38 11.43 -3.42
N ALA A 120 4.22 11.50 -2.39
CA ALA A 120 4.11 10.63 -1.22
C ALA A 120 2.68 10.67 -0.64
N GLU A 121 2.29 9.60 0.06
CA GLU A 121 0.96 9.51 0.65
C GLU A 121 0.70 10.68 1.62
N GLY A 122 -0.41 11.40 1.42
CA GLY A 122 -0.75 12.58 2.22
C GLY A 122 -0.01 13.87 1.82
N ALA A 123 0.88 13.82 0.83
CA ALA A 123 1.49 15.01 0.23
C ALA A 123 0.71 15.49 -1.01
N ALA A 124 0.79 16.79 -1.28
CA ALA A 124 0.25 17.38 -2.51
C ALA A 124 1.29 17.28 -3.62
N ALA A 125 0.84 17.05 -4.86
CA ALA A 125 1.71 17.08 -6.02
C ALA A 125 2.25 18.50 -6.21
N SER A 126 3.45 18.63 -6.76
CA SER A 126 4.01 19.93 -7.13
C SER A 126 4.63 19.87 -8.52
N GLY A 127 3.81 20.14 -9.53
CA GLY A 127 4.20 20.02 -10.93
C GLY A 127 4.38 18.56 -11.39
N PRO A 128 5.11 18.34 -12.49
CA PRO A 128 5.21 17.02 -13.14
C PRO A 128 6.28 16.11 -12.55
N CYS A 129 7.12 16.60 -11.64
CA CYS A 129 8.27 15.87 -11.12
C CYS A 129 7.83 14.63 -10.34
N LEU A 130 8.47 13.50 -10.62
CA LEU A 130 8.30 12.27 -9.86
C LEU A 130 9.14 12.36 -8.58
N ASP A 131 8.47 12.59 -7.45
CA ASP A 131 9.04 12.65 -6.11
C ASP A 131 8.13 11.90 -5.13
N SER A 132 8.45 10.63 -4.90
CA SER A 132 7.75 9.78 -3.94
C SER A 132 8.17 10.04 -2.50
N GLY A 133 9.18 10.90 -2.25
CA GLY A 133 9.80 11.04 -0.94
C GLY A 133 10.61 9.81 -0.49
N LEU A 134 10.83 8.83 -1.37
CA LEU A 134 11.63 7.62 -1.13
C LEU A 134 12.78 7.54 -2.14
N ASP A 135 13.93 7.02 -1.71
CA ASP A 135 14.99 6.59 -2.63
C ASP A 135 14.61 5.24 -3.25
N ALA A 136 13.75 5.30 -4.28
CA ALA A 136 13.22 4.11 -4.95
C ALA A 136 14.32 3.29 -5.64
N ALA A 137 15.44 3.90 -6.04
CA ALA A 137 16.55 3.20 -6.68
C ALA A 137 17.31 2.34 -5.66
N ALA A 138 17.75 2.94 -4.56
CA ALA A 138 18.47 2.21 -3.51
C ALA A 138 17.56 1.17 -2.82
N LEU A 139 16.27 1.47 -2.66
CA LEU A 139 15.29 0.51 -2.15
C LEU A 139 15.13 -0.70 -3.09
N ALA A 140 14.98 -0.48 -4.40
CA ALA A 140 14.85 -1.54 -5.39
C ALA A 140 16.10 -2.44 -5.43
N GLU A 141 17.30 -1.84 -5.45
CA GLU A 141 18.58 -2.57 -5.36
C GLU A 141 18.61 -3.47 -4.11
N ARG A 142 18.24 -2.89 -2.96
CA ARG A 142 18.29 -3.60 -1.68
C ARG A 142 17.29 -4.75 -1.62
N ILE A 143 16.10 -4.59 -2.19
CA ILE A 143 15.07 -5.63 -2.31
C ILE A 143 15.55 -6.74 -3.25
N GLY A 144 16.13 -6.40 -4.40
CA GLY A 144 16.68 -7.36 -5.36
C GLY A 144 17.74 -8.29 -4.75
N GLY A 145 18.49 -7.81 -3.75
CA GLY A 145 19.43 -8.63 -2.99
C GLY A 145 18.85 -9.37 -1.78
N ALA A 146 17.65 -9.02 -1.31
CA ALA A 146 17.05 -9.52 -0.07
C ALA A 146 15.99 -10.60 -0.31
N ALA A 147 15.13 -10.43 -1.32
CA ALA A 147 14.01 -11.31 -1.61
C ALA A 147 13.92 -11.61 -3.11
N GLN A 148 13.04 -12.53 -3.49
CA GLN A 148 12.83 -12.93 -4.89
C GLN A 148 11.33 -13.05 -5.17
N ASP A 149 10.95 -12.75 -6.41
CA ASP A 149 9.60 -12.94 -6.94
C ASP A 149 8.47 -12.26 -6.11
N LEU A 150 8.74 -11.09 -5.53
CA LEU A 150 7.74 -10.28 -4.81
C LEU A 150 7.29 -9.05 -5.62
N GLU A 151 5.98 -8.81 -5.65
CA GLU A 151 5.41 -7.51 -6.04
C GLU A 151 5.07 -6.70 -4.79
N LEU A 152 5.84 -5.65 -4.54
CA LEU A 152 5.78 -4.83 -3.35
C LEU A 152 5.22 -3.45 -3.66
N TYR A 153 4.45 -2.89 -2.72
CA TYR A 153 4.10 -1.48 -2.64
C TYR A 153 4.84 -0.86 -1.48
N ALA A 154 5.52 0.27 -1.72
CA ALA A 154 6.27 1.00 -0.72
C ALA A 154 5.65 2.38 -0.49
N SER A 155 5.45 2.75 0.78
CA SER A 155 4.97 4.08 1.16
C SER A 155 5.60 4.60 2.46
N ASN A 156 5.64 5.93 2.58
CA ASN A 156 6.03 6.64 3.80
C ASN A 156 4.96 7.70 4.13
N ALA A 157 4.13 7.41 5.13
CA ALA A 157 3.20 8.41 5.63
C ALA A 157 3.93 9.43 6.54
N PRO A 158 3.58 10.74 6.52
CA PRO A 158 4.28 11.80 7.26
C PRO A 158 4.45 11.62 8.77
N ASP A 159 3.68 10.74 9.40
CA ASP A 159 3.76 10.39 10.83
C ASP A 159 3.55 8.88 11.05
N GLY A 160 3.76 8.07 10.01
CA GLY A 160 3.53 6.63 10.03
C GLY A 160 4.81 5.82 9.86
N PRO A 161 4.70 4.48 9.96
CA PRO A 161 5.82 3.60 9.61
C PRO A 161 6.15 3.70 8.12
N PHE A 162 7.38 3.32 7.79
CA PHE A 162 7.71 2.97 6.41
C PHE A 162 7.07 1.62 6.10
N ALA A 163 6.18 1.57 5.11
CA ALA A 163 5.45 0.37 4.77
C ALA A 163 6.01 -0.30 3.52
N LEU A 164 6.12 -1.63 3.57
CA LEU A 164 6.39 -2.53 2.46
C LEU A 164 5.31 -3.60 2.43
N VAL A 165 4.38 -3.49 1.49
CA VAL A 165 3.22 -4.38 1.39
C VAL A 165 3.34 -5.24 0.13
N ALA A 166 3.37 -6.56 0.29
CA ALA A 166 3.27 -7.48 -0.82
C ALA A 166 1.84 -7.48 -1.39
N LEU A 167 1.72 -7.06 -2.65
CA LEU A 167 0.45 -7.06 -3.39
C LEU A 167 0.12 -8.47 -3.88
N GLU A 168 1.14 -9.20 -4.33
CA GLU A 168 1.06 -10.61 -4.68
C GLU A 168 2.22 -11.37 -4.01
N GLU A 169 1.88 -12.33 -3.16
CA GLU A 169 2.83 -13.21 -2.48
C GLU A 169 2.99 -14.48 -3.34
N GLY A 170 3.72 -14.37 -4.46
CA GLY A 170 4.04 -15.50 -5.34
C GLY A 170 2.82 -16.32 -5.77
N SER A 171 2.22 -15.98 -6.91
CA SER A 171 1.06 -16.68 -7.53
C SER A 171 1.21 -18.19 -7.79
N VAL A 172 2.34 -18.79 -7.39
CA VAL A 172 2.73 -20.19 -7.56
C VAL A 172 2.75 -20.96 -6.22
N LEU A 173 2.52 -20.28 -5.08
CA LEU A 173 2.53 -20.91 -3.76
C LEU A 173 1.11 -21.27 -3.31
N ASP A 174 0.76 -22.56 -3.37
CA ASP A 174 -0.51 -23.09 -2.85
C ASP A 174 -0.51 -23.31 -1.32
N ASP A 175 0.56 -22.90 -0.63
CA ASP A 175 0.77 -23.12 0.80
C ASP A 175 0.92 -21.79 1.55
N ASP A 176 0.00 -21.53 2.49
CA ASP A 176 -0.04 -20.31 3.31
C ASP A 176 1.26 -20.12 4.11
N ALA A 177 1.85 -21.21 4.63
CA ALA A 177 3.11 -21.15 5.37
C ALA A 177 4.28 -20.72 4.47
N ALA A 178 4.31 -21.20 3.22
CA ALA A 178 5.31 -20.81 2.23
C ALA A 178 5.19 -19.33 1.85
N ARG A 179 3.95 -18.80 1.78
CA ARG A 179 3.68 -17.38 1.49
C ARG A 179 4.14 -16.46 2.63
N ILE A 180 3.92 -16.84 3.89
CA ILE A 180 4.55 -16.14 5.04
C ILE A 180 6.07 -16.20 4.91
N SER A 181 6.61 -17.39 4.61
CA SER A 181 8.05 -17.62 4.50
C SER A 181 8.73 -16.75 3.44
N ALA A 182 8.04 -16.44 2.34
CA ALA A 182 8.52 -15.56 1.29
C ALA A 182 8.76 -14.11 1.76
N LEU A 183 8.07 -13.66 2.82
CA LEU A 183 8.20 -12.30 3.36
C LEU A 183 9.23 -12.21 4.50
N LEU A 184 9.67 -13.33 5.06
CA LEU A 184 10.64 -13.36 6.17
C LEU A 184 12.00 -12.71 5.83
N PRO A 185 12.52 -12.76 4.58
CA PRO A 185 13.70 -11.99 4.20
C PRO A 185 13.51 -10.48 4.34
N LEU A 186 12.31 -9.96 4.09
CA LEU A 186 12.01 -8.54 4.31
C LEU A 186 12.07 -8.20 5.80
N VAL A 187 11.50 -9.05 6.67
CA VAL A 187 11.56 -8.87 8.13
C VAL A 187 13.00 -8.87 8.64
N THR A 188 13.83 -9.79 8.11
CA THR A 188 15.26 -9.88 8.42
C THR A 188 15.99 -8.59 8.07
N HIS A 189 15.59 -7.92 6.99
CA HIS A 189 16.27 -6.75 6.44
C HIS A 189 15.50 -5.45 6.64
N ALA A 190 14.48 -5.41 7.51
CA ALA A 190 13.56 -4.28 7.63
C ALA A 190 14.28 -2.93 7.80
N GLU A 191 15.22 -2.85 8.76
CA GLU A 191 16.00 -1.62 9.00
C GLU A 191 16.86 -1.22 7.80
N ALA A 192 17.52 -2.19 7.15
CA ALA A 192 18.35 -1.93 5.99
C ALA A 192 17.51 -1.50 4.77
N LEU A 193 16.28 -1.99 4.65
CA LEU A 193 15.32 -1.58 3.61
C LEU A 193 14.83 -0.15 3.86
N ARG A 194 14.47 0.18 5.11
CA ARG A 194 14.13 1.55 5.52
C ARG A 194 15.25 2.54 5.24
N ASP A 195 16.47 2.19 5.66
CA ASP A 195 17.64 3.05 5.45
C ASP A 195 17.93 3.23 3.95
N ALA A 196 17.77 2.17 3.15
CA ALA A 196 17.89 2.24 1.69
C ALA A 196 16.79 3.09 1.05
N ALA A 197 15.59 3.12 1.62
CA ALA A 197 14.50 3.98 1.17
C ALA A 197 14.71 5.46 1.53
N GLY A 198 15.78 5.81 2.25
CA GLY A 198 16.06 7.18 2.71
C GLY A 198 15.20 7.62 3.90
N VAL A 199 14.58 6.67 4.61
CA VAL A 199 13.72 6.95 5.76
C VAL A 199 14.54 7.02 7.06
N ASP A 200 14.12 7.87 8.00
CA ASP A 200 14.81 8.08 9.27
C ASP A 200 14.94 6.79 10.11
N SER A 201 16.12 6.61 10.72
CA SER A 201 16.47 5.39 11.47
C SER A 201 15.62 5.09 12.71
N THR A 202 14.82 6.05 13.17
CA THR A 202 13.91 5.90 14.31
C THR A 202 12.51 5.45 13.92
N VAL A 203 12.21 5.45 12.62
CA VAL A 203 10.91 5.03 12.08
C VAL A 203 10.84 3.51 12.04
N SER A 204 9.71 2.96 12.48
CA SER A 204 9.39 1.54 12.40
C SER A 204 9.01 1.14 10.97
N VAL A 205 9.10 -0.16 10.68
CA VAL A 205 8.84 -0.71 9.34
C VAL A 205 7.64 -1.63 9.38
N ASP A 206 6.57 -1.28 8.68
CA ASP A 206 5.42 -2.16 8.48
C ASP A 206 5.69 -3.07 7.28
N ILE A 207 5.69 -4.39 7.52
CA ILE A 207 5.85 -5.40 6.47
C ILE A 207 4.54 -6.15 6.39
N GLY A 208 3.85 -5.97 5.27
CA GLY A 208 2.50 -6.45 5.04
C GLY A 208 2.39 -7.39 3.85
N GLY A 209 1.30 -8.13 3.84
CA GLY A 209 0.88 -9.07 2.83
C GLY A 209 -0.51 -9.60 3.19
N SER A 210 -1.00 -10.59 2.45
CA SER A 210 -2.33 -11.15 2.70
C SER A 210 -2.37 -12.06 3.93
N LEU A 211 -1.25 -12.70 4.27
CA LEU A 211 -1.16 -13.66 5.39
C LEU A 211 -0.23 -13.20 6.52
N LEU A 212 0.54 -12.12 6.29
CA LEU A 212 1.45 -11.54 7.26
C LEU A 212 1.25 -10.02 7.32
N SER A 213 1.17 -9.46 8.51
CA SER A 213 1.41 -8.02 8.72
C SER A 213 2.12 -7.83 10.04
N VAL A 214 3.26 -7.15 10.03
CA VAL A 214 4.11 -6.94 11.20
C VAL A 214 4.68 -5.55 11.22
N LEU A 215 4.61 -4.89 12.38
CA LEU A 215 5.37 -3.67 12.63
C LEU A 215 6.72 -4.05 13.23
N VAL A 216 7.83 -3.67 12.60
CA VAL A 216 9.18 -3.94 13.10
C VAL A 216 9.76 -2.65 13.67
N GLU A 217 9.92 -2.58 14.99
CA GLU A 217 10.58 -1.45 15.64
C GLU A 217 12.10 -1.48 15.43
N PRO A 218 12.79 -0.33 15.54
CA PRO A 218 14.25 -0.28 15.50
C PRO A 218 14.89 -1.27 16.49
N GLY A 219 15.80 -2.11 15.98
CA GLY A 219 16.53 -3.13 16.72
C GLY A 219 15.77 -4.44 16.94
N GLU A 220 14.61 -4.64 16.30
CA GLU A 220 13.78 -5.85 16.48
C GLU A 220 13.90 -6.89 15.36
N SER A 221 14.40 -6.55 14.17
CA SER A 221 14.39 -7.42 12.97
C SER A 221 14.81 -8.87 13.22
N GLU A 222 15.95 -9.09 13.89
CA GLU A 222 16.45 -10.45 14.17
C GLU A 222 15.56 -11.23 15.13
N ARG A 223 15.05 -10.59 16.19
CA ARG A 223 14.16 -11.23 17.16
C ARG A 223 12.79 -11.53 16.54
N TYR A 224 12.29 -10.60 15.74
CA TYR A 224 11.02 -10.77 15.04
C TYR A 224 11.10 -11.91 14.03
N ARG A 225 12.18 -11.96 13.25
CA ARG A 225 12.47 -13.05 12.32
C ARG A 225 12.50 -14.41 13.02
N ALA A 226 13.18 -14.51 14.15
CA ALA A 226 13.29 -15.75 14.91
C ALA A 226 11.96 -16.21 15.54
N LEU A 227 11.12 -15.26 15.97
CA LEU A 227 9.76 -15.57 16.42
C LEU A 227 8.94 -16.14 15.26
N LEU A 228 8.90 -15.46 14.11
CA LEU A 228 8.09 -15.89 12.97
C LEU A 228 8.53 -17.26 12.43
N ASP A 229 9.83 -17.55 12.36
CA ASP A 229 10.34 -18.89 12.03
C ASP A 229 9.74 -19.96 12.95
N ARG A 230 9.86 -19.75 14.27
CA ARG A 230 9.33 -20.70 15.26
C ARG A 230 7.83 -20.90 15.12
N LEU A 231 7.09 -19.81 14.94
CA LEU A 231 5.64 -19.84 14.82
C LEU A 231 5.20 -20.63 13.58
N VAL A 232 5.85 -20.43 12.44
CA VAL A 232 5.54 -21.14 11.19
C VAL A 232 6.00 -22.60 11.26
N ASP A 233 7.29 -22.84 11.54
CA ASP A 233 7.91 -24.16 11.42
C ASP A 233 7.52 -25.12 12.56
N GLU A 234 7.43 -24.62 13.79
CA GLU A 234 7.19 -25.46 14.97
C GLU A 234 5.72 -25.49 15.39
N HIS A 235 4.97 -24.41 15.13
CA HIS A 235 3.61 -24.25 15.62
C HIS A 235 2.54 -24.19 14.51
N GLY A 236 2.94 -24.28 13.24
CA GLY A 236 2.01 -24.38 12.11
C GLY A 236 1.14 -23.13 11.92
N VAL A 237 1.69 -21.95 12.23
CA VAL A 237 0.99 -20.68 11.97
C VAL A 237 0.88 -20.44 10.47
N THR A 238 -0.35 -20.16 10.01
CA THR A 238 -0.66 -19.90 8.58
C THR A 238 -1.13 -18.48 8.30
N ARG A 239 -1.49 -17.71 9.34
CA ARG A 239 -1.73 -16.25 9.25
C ARG A 239 -1.23 -15.57 10.52
N TYR A 240 -0.62 -14.41 10.38
CA TYR A 240 -0.07 -13.64 11.49
C TYR A 240 -0.21 -12.13 11.27
N TYR A 241 -0.93 -11.45 12.17
CA TYR A 241 -1.13 -10.01 12.10
C TYR A 241 -0.79 -9.35 13.44
N ALA A 242 0.21 -8.48 13.41
CA ALA A 242 0.76 -7.73 14.53
C ALA A 242 1.28 -6.38 14.03
N ASP A 243 0.38 -5.62 13.42
CA ASP A 243 0.60 -4.30 12.82
C ASP A 243 0.84 -3.18 13.85
N GLY A 244 0.89 -3.50 15.14
CA GLY A 244 1.20 -2.55 16.23
C GLY A 244 0.16 -1.42 16.43
N GLY A 245 -0.86 -1.36 15.57
CA GLY A 245 -1.88 -0.32 15.53
C GLY A 245 -3.22 -0.76 16.15
N ASN A 246 -4.12 0.23 16.25
CA ASN A 246 -5.51 -0.02 16.54
C ASN A 246 -6.14 -0.73 15.34
N GLN A 247 -6.41 -2.03 15.47
CA GLN A 247 -7.20 -2.76 14.49
C GLN A 247 -8.64 -2.20 14.41
N ILE A 248 -9.50 -2.74 13.54
CA ILE A 248 -10.87 -2.22 13.30
C ILE A 248 -11.67 -1.95 14.59
N ASP A 249 -11.41 -2.66 15.68
CA ASP A 249 -12.06 -2.49 16.97
C ASP A 249 -11.31 -1.61 18.00
N GLY A 250 -10.24 -0.95 17.60
CA GLY A 250 -9.51 0.01 18.42
C GLY A 250 -8.59 -0.60 19.47
N VAL A 251 -8.26 -1.88 19.38
CA VAL A 251 -7.45 -2.61 20.38
C VAL A 251 -6.24 -3.27 19.73
N ALA A 252 -5.05 -2.87 20.18
CA ALA A 252 -3.80 -3.53 19.82
C ALA A 252 -3.78 -4.98 20.33
N LYS A 253 -3.49 -5.92 19.43
CA LYS A 253 -3.46 -7.36 19.67
C LYS A 253 -2.68 -8.06 18.58
N VAL A 254 -2.26 -9.29 18.85
CA VAL A 254 -1.71 -10.20 17.86
C VAL A 254 -2.80 -11.14 17.39
N GLN A 255 -3.09 -11.21 16.09
CA GLN A 255 -4.06 -12.16 15.52
C GLN A 255 -3.35 -13.28 14.78
N ILE A 256 -3.75 -14.53 15.04
CA ILE A 256 -3.04 -15.71 14.52
C ILE A 256 -4.05 -16.76 14.05
N VAL A 257 -3.79 -17.41 12.92
CA VAL A 257 -4.42 -18.69 12.54
C VAL A 257 -3.41 -19.80 12.78
N ALA A 258 -3.76 -20.77 13.63
CA ALA A 258 -2.92 -21.91 14.00
C ALA A 258 -3.75 -23.06 14.59
N PRO A 259 -3.22 -24.30 14.64
CA PRO A 259 -3.86 -25.43 15.30
C PRO A 259 -4.17 -25.18 16.79
N ASP A 260 -5.36 -25.57 17.25
CA ASP A 260 -5.85 -25.36 18.62
C ASP A 260 -4.93 -25.92 19.71
N ASP A 261 -4.25 -27.03 19.43
CA ASP A 261 -3.33 -27.67 20.37
C ASP A 261 -2.01 -26.89 20.55
N GLN A 262 -1.74 -25.91 19.68
CA GLN A 262 -0.54 -25.05 19.73
C GLN A 262 -0.77 -23.69 20.40
N HIS A 263 -2.03 -23.30 20.66
CA HIS A 263 -2.35 -21.94 21.12
C HIS A 263 -1.57 -21.51 22.36
N ALA A 264 -1.49 -22.37 23.38
CA ALA A 264 -0.75 -22.05 24.61
C ALA A 264 0.77 -21.89 24.39
N ALA A 265 1.36 -22.67 23.47
CA ALA A 265 2.77 -22.57 23.13
C ALA A 265 3.07 -21.29 22.34
N ILE A 266 2.19 -20.93 21.41
CA ILE A 266 2.27 -19.69 20.63
C ILE A 266 2.18 -18.46 21.54
N GLU A 267 1.22 -18.43 22.47
CA GLU A 267 1.10 -17.34 23.45
C GLU A 267 2.36 -17.19 24.32
N ALA A 268 2.96 -18.31 24.73
CA ALA A 268 4.22 -18.28 25.46
C ALA A 268 5.37 -17.76 24.60
N ALA A 269 5.48 -18.21 23.34
CA ALA A 269 6.51 -17.76 22.41
C ALA A 269 6.42 -16.24 22.12
N VAL A 270 5.22 -15.71 21.93
CA VAL A 270 5.00 -14.25 21.75
C VAL A 270 5.42 -13.49 23.00
N ARG A 271 5.01 -13.95 24.19
CA ARG A 271 5.36 -13.30 25.46
C ARG A 271 6.86 -13.32 25.76
N ASP A 272 7.53 -14.42 25.43
CA ASP A 272 8.96 -14.60 25.67
C ASP A 272 9.84 -13.98 24.57
N SER A 273 9.24 -13.40 23.52
CA SER A 273 9.96 -12.86 22.36
C SER A 273 10.82 -11.63 22.67
N GLY A 274 10.47 -10.86 23.70
CA GLY A 274 11.10 -9.57 24.00
C GLY A 274 10.88 -8.53 22.91
N LEU A 275 9.84 -8.68 22.09
CA LEU A 275 9.37 -7.71 21.10
C LEU A 275 8.37 -6.74 21.75
N HIS A 276 8.15 -5.59 21.11
CA HIS A 276 7.14 -4.62 21.55
C HIS A 276 5.72 -5.21 21.66
N ILE A 277 5.43 -6.30 20.92
CA ILE A 277 4.15 -7.03 20.96
C ILE A 277 4.01 -8.03 22.12
N ALA A 278 5.05 -8.26 22.92
CA ALA A 278 5.09 -9.36 23.89
C ALA A 278 3.98 -9.32 24.95
N ASP A 279 3.52 -8.12 25.30
CA ASP A 279 2.46 -7.90 26.29
C ASP A 279 1.07 -7.75 25.65
N LEU A 280 0.96 -7.82 24.32
CA LEU A 280 -0.32 -7.70 23.63
C LEU A 280 -1.15 -8.98 23.78
N PRO A 281 -2.49 -8.87 23.89
CA PRO A 281 -3.35 -10.04 23.87
C PRO A 281 -3.22 -10.77 22.52
N VAL A 282 -3.16 -12.10 22.57
CA VAL A 282 -3.19 -12.95 21.38
C VAL A 282 -4.63 -13.40 21.13
N ARG A 283 -5.09 -13.27 19.89
CA ARG A 283 -6.40 -13.72 19.43
C ARG A 283 -6.22 -14.75 18.31
N PHE A 284 -6.73 -15.95 18.55
CA PHE A 284 -6.80 -16.96 17.52
C PHE A 284 -8.04 -16.76 16.63
N LEU A 285 -7.85 -16.86 15.32
CA LEU A 285 -8.91 -16.77 14.31
C LEU A 285 -9.26 -18.17 13.80
N GLU A 286 -10.50 -18.35 13.35
CA GLU A 286 -10.89 -19.59 12.67
C GLU A 286 -10.23 -19.65 11.27
N PRO A 287 -9.81 -20.85 10.80
CA PRO A 287 -9.16 -21.04 9.50
C PRO A 287 -9.98 -20.54 8.30
#